data_AF-A0A3S1C8R5-F1
#
_entry.id   AF-A0A3S1C8R5-F1
#
_cell.length_a   1.000
_cell.length_b   1.000
_cell.length_c   1.000
_cell.angle_alpha   90.00
_cell.angle_beta   90.00
_cell.angle_gamma   90.00
#
_symmetry.space_group_name_H-M   'P 1'
#
loop_
_entity.id
_entity.type
_entity.pdbx_description
1 polymer ?
#
loop_
_entity_poly.entity_id
_entity_poly.type
_entity_poly.pdbx_seq_one_letter_code
_entity_poly.pdbx_strand_id
1 'polypeptide(L)' 'MVKSPTSHFIVVIEKGSTSYGAYVTNLPGCIAVGETREEVLKLIKEGIELQLEDLGVYREKYSCTLWRSLSSP' A
#
# COMPACT_ATOMS: atom_id res chain seq x y z
N MET A 1 -8.44 22.91 -2.38
CA MET A 1 -8.15 21.66 -3.12
C MET A 1 -7.08 20.86 -2.39
N VAL A 2 -7.49 19.86 -1.60
CA VAL A 2 -6.53 18.85 -1.11
C VAL A 2 -6.28 17.92 -2.29
N LYS A 3 -5.10 18.00 -2.91
CA LYS A 3 -4.70 17.01 -3.91
C LYS A 3 -4.69 15.65 -3.21
N SER A 4 -5.46 14.71 -3.74
CA SER A 4 -5.38 13.30 -3.35
C SER A 4 -3.91 12.89 -3.31
N PRO A 5 -3.41 12.23 -2.25
CA PRO A 5 -2.04 11.77 -2.25
C PRO A 5 -1.91 10.78 -3.41
N THR A 6 -1.15 11.16 -4.44
CA THR A 6 -0.56 10.19 -5.35
C THR A 6 0.42 9.41 -4.48
N SER A 7 -0.04 8.28 -3.95
CA SER A 7 0.75 7.43 -3.06
C SER A 7 1.93 6.88 -3.85
N HIS A 8 3.06 7.57 -3.77
CA HIS A 8 4.31 7.10 -4.31
C HIS A 8 4.83 6.03 -3.35
N PHE A 9 4.95 4.80 -3.83
CA PHE A 9 5.50 3.70 -3.07
C PHE A 9 6.94 3.45 -3.51
N ILE A 10 7.85 3.37 -2.54
CA ILE A 10 9.23 2.92 -2.79
C ILE A 10 9.24 1.39 -2.65
N VAL A 11 9.42 0.72 -3.78
CA VAL A 11 9.55 -0.73 -3.86
C VAL A 11 11.03 -1.07 -4.01
N VAL A 12 11.55 -1.88 -3.09
CA VAL A 12 12.88 -2.47 -3.20
C VAL A 12 12.73 -3.83 -3.86
N ILE A 13 13.53 -4.09 -4.91
CA ILE A 13 13.59 -5.38 -5.58
C ILE A 13 14.96 -5.98 -5.33
N GLU A 14 14.98 -7.16 -4.73
CA GLU A 14 16.18 -7.94 -4.49
C GLU A 14 16.22 -9.11 -5.47
N LYS A 15 17.38 -9.32 -6.09
CA LYS A 15 17.62 -10.48 -6.94
C LYS A 15 18.32 -11.56 -6.11
N GLY A 16 17.65 -12.67 -5.91
CA GLY A 16 18.22 -13.91 -5.37
C GLY A 16 18.90 -14.75 -6.46
N SER A 17 19.40 -15.91 -6.06
CA SER A 17 20.11 -16.84 -6.95
C SER A 17 19.22 -17.41 -8.06
N THR A 18 17.95 -17.66 -7.74
CA THR A 18 16.96 -18.29 -8.63
C THR A 18 15.63 -17.55 -8.69
N SER A 19 15.48 -16.45 -7.95
CA SER A 19 14.22 -15.73 -7.80
C SER A 19 14.44 -14.25 -7.53
N TYR A 20 13.37 -13.47 -7.57
CA TYR A 20 13.32 -12.07 -7.20
C TYR A 20 12.39 -11.89 -6.01
N GLY A 21 12.82 -11.11 -5.02
CA GLY A 21 11.98 -10.62 -3.93
C GLY A 21 11.67 -9.15 -4.15
N ALA A 22 10.48 -8.70 -3.76
CA ALA A 22 10.14 -7.29 -3.72
C ALA A 22 9.43 -6.95 -2.42
N TYR A 23 9.72 -5.80 -1.84
CA TYR A 23 9.04 -5.33 -0.63
C TYR A 23 8.88 -3.80 -0.63
N VAL A 24 7.86 -3.31 0.08
CA VAL A 24 7.55 -1.89 0.18
C VAL A 24 8.07 -1.32 1.50
N THR A 25 8.88 -0.27 1.44
CA THR A 25 9.48 0.32 2.66
C THR A 25 8.47 1.10 3.50
N ASN A 26 7.45 1.68 2.87
CA ASN A 26 6.38 2.44 3.54
C ASN A 26 5.24 1.57 4.09
N LEU A 27 5.15 0.30 3.66
CA LEU A 27 4.10 -0.65 4.05
C LEU A 27 4.76 -1.93 4.54
N PRO A 28 5.20 -1.96 5.82
CA PRO A 28 5.81 -3.16 6.40
C PRO A 28 4.79 -4.30 6.38
N GLY A 29 5.20 -5.43 5.81
CA GLY A 29 4.35 -6.62 5.62
C GLY A 29 3.90 -6.86 4.18
N CYS A 30 4.06 -5.89 3.27
CA CYS A 30 3.81 -6.10 1.84
C CYS A 30 5.09 -6.58 1.14
N ILE A 31 5.18 -7.90 0.93
CA ILE A 31 6.32 -8.59 0.32
C ILE A 31 5.80 -9.54 -0.75
N ALA A 32 6.51 -9.64 -1.88
CA ALA A 32 6.23 -10.58 -2.96
C ALA A 32 7.51 -11.29 -3.41
N VAL A 33 7.37 -12.52 -3.91
CA VAL A 33 8.47 -13.31 -4.50
C VAL A 33 8.01 -13.87 -5.84
N GLY A 34 8.85 -13.77 -6.86
CA GLY A 34 8.59 -14.33 -8.20
C GLY A 34 9.87 -14.87 -8.83
N GLU A 35 9.75 -15.67 -9.88
CA GLU A 35 10.90 -16.21 -10.63
C GLU A 35 11.51 -15.16 -11.56
N THR A 36 10.70 -14.19 -11.99
CA THR A 36 11.11 -13.10 -12.87
C THR A 36 10.87 -11.73 -12.24
N ARG A 37 11.56 -10.72 -12.77
CA ARG A 37 11.41 -9.32 -12.32
C ARG A 37 9.99 -8.81 -12.60
N GLU A 38 9.44 -9.17 -13.75
CA GLU A 38 8.12 -8.75 -14.20
C GLU A 38 7.02 -9.37 -13.34
N GLU A 39 7.19 -10.66 -13.00
CA GLU A 39 6.27 -11.37 -12.10
C GLU A 39 6.28 -10.77 -10.70
N VAL A 40 7.45 -10.56 -10.09
CA VAL A 40 7.51 -10.01 -8.73
C VAL A 40 6.94 -8.60 -8.67
N LEU A 41 7.11 -7.80 -9.73
CA LEU A 41 6.52 -6.46 -9.87
C LEU A 41 5.00 -6.51 -9.97
N LYS A 42 4.46 -7.49 -10.70
CA LYS A 42 3.01 -7.69 -10.79
C LYS A 42 2.44 -8.09 -9.42
N LEU A 43 3.07 -9.06 -8.77
CA LEU A 43 2.65 -9.58 -7.46
C LEU A 43 2.69 -8.51 -6.37
N ILE A 44 3.77 -7.71 -6.28
CA ILE A 44 3.86 -6.65 -5.27
C ILE A 44 2.83 -5.54 -5.52
N LYS A 45 2.52 -5.25 -6.80
CA LYS A 45 1.49 -4.26 -7.14
C LYS A 45 0.10 -4.73 -6.70
N GLU A 46 -0.25 -5.98 -7.01
CA GLU A 46 -1.51 -6.59 -6.55
C GLU A 46 -1.57 -6.64 -5.02
N GLY A 47 -0.46 -6.98 -4.35
CA GLY A 47 -0.36 -6.96 -2.89
C GLY A 47 -0.56 -5.58 -2.27
N ILE A 48 -0.04 -4.51 -2.89
CA ILE A 48 -0.28 -3.13 -2.46
C ILE A 48 -1.76 -2.76 -2.62
N GLU A 49 -2.37 -3.09 -3.77
CA GLU A 49 -3.78 -2.81 -4.02
C GLU A 49 -4.68 -3.47 -2.97
N LEU A 50 -4.44 -4.75 -2.66
CA LEU A 50 -5.15 -5.48 -1.61
C LEU A 50 -4.93 -4.88 -0.22
N GLN A 51 -3.71 -4.48 0.12
CA GLN A 51 -3.40 -3.87 1.42
C GLN A 51 -4.08 -2.49 1.56
N LEU A 52 -4.19 -1.71 0.48
CA LEU A 52 -4.87 -0.41 0.48
C LEU A 52 -6.40 -0.55 0.60
N GLU A 53 -6.96 -1.60 0.01
CA GLU A 53 -8.36 -1.97 0.18
C GLU A 53 -8.65 -2.37 1.65
N ASP A 54 -7.79 -3.20 2.24
CA ASP A 54 -7.92 -3.73 3.60
C ASP A 54 -7.69 -2.67 4.69
N LEU A 55 -6.67 -1.81 4.51
CA LEU A 55 -6.37 -0.71 5.44
C LEU A 55 -7.47 0.34 5.51
N GLY A 56 -8.50 0.27 4.65
CA GLY A 56 -9.63 1.19 4.74
C GLY A 56 -9.19 2.64 4.79
N VAL A 57 -8.13 3.02 4.05
CA VAL A 57 -7.67 4.42 3.98
C VAL A 57 -8.76 5.31 3.34
N TYR A 58 -9.78 4.71 2.72
CA TYR A 58 -11.05 5.36 2.37
C TYR A 58 -12.06 5.50 3.53
N ARG A 59 -12.03 4.64 4.55
CA ARG A 59 -12.97 4.61 5.68
C ARG A 59 -12.47 5.37 6.91
N GLU A 60 -11.16 5.46 7.13
CA GLU A 60 -10.59 6.08 8.33
C GLU A 60 -10.00 7.49 8.12
N LYS A 61 -10.25 8.14 6.97
CA LYS A 61 -10.11 9.61 6.89
C LYS A 61 -11.38 10.36 7.32
N TYR A 62 -12.46 9.63 7.60
CA TYR A 62 -13.75 10.17 8.06
C TYR A 62 -14.33 9.45 9.30
N SER A 63 -13.58 8.53 9.92
CA SER A 63 -14.06 7.79 11.09
C SER A 63 -13.84 8.59 12.39
N CYS A 64 -14.91 9.26 12.80
CA CYS A 64 -15.37 9.46 14.17
C CYS A 64 -14.71 10.50 15.11
N THR A 65 -13.51 11.04 14.89
CA THR A 65 -13.01 12.12 15.77
C THR A 65 -13.43 13.53 15.34
N LEU A 66 -13.78 13.74 14.07
CA LEU A 66 -14.17 15.06 13.54
C LEU A 66 -15.69 15.30 13.47
N TRP A 67 -16.53 14.27 13.66
CA TRP A 67 -17.99 14.42 13.58
C TRP A 67 -18.63 14.92 14.89
N ARG A 68 -17.98 14.74 16.04
CA ARG A 68 -18.52 15.23 17.33
C ARG A 68 -18.33 16.74 17.55
N SER A 69 -17.38 17.39 16.86
CA SER A 69 -17.12 18.82 17.05
C SER A 69 -17.91 19.74 16.10
N LEU A 70 -18.59 19.18 15.10
CA LEU A 70 -19.40 19.96 14.13
C LEU A 70 -20.89 19.59 14.16
N SER A 71 -21.31 18.80 15.14
CA SER A 71 -22.72 18.46 15.38
C SER A 71 -22.98 18.35 16.87
N SER A 72 -22.91 19.49 17.55
CA SER A 72 -23.63 19.73 18.80
C SER A 72 -24.12 21.19 18.74
N PRO A 73 -25.32 21.44 19.26
CA PRO A 73 -26.41 22.15 18.59
C PRO A 73 -26.19 23.64 18.33
#